data_AF-A0A3F2V4F6-F1
#
_entry.id   AF-A0A3F2V4F6-F1
#
_cell.length_a   1.000
_cell.length_b   1.000
_cell.length_c   1.000
_cell.angle_alpha   90.00
_cell.angle_beta   90.00
_cell.angle_gamma   90.00
#
_symmetry.space_group_name_H-M   'P 1'
#
loop_
_entity.id
_entity.type
_entity.pdbx_description
1 polymer ?
#
loop_
_entity_poly.entity_id
_entity_poly.type
_entity_poly.pdbx_seq_one_letter_code
_entity_poly.pdbx_strand_id
1 'polypeptide(L)'
;MAFTDHCDLYGAVNEAGINQVVKHLMQLRPSLFNYGTEFIANNPELLCHPIEANPLVYSRNNPILTVEKPLPVLGTNGLINLNYCLQLVDAKIDFQRNNVIELAPEIQDIPAQHFVLSAKACAGLGCPEEEITRFLERAIETIYDIILLDDVVGDALNGKQPAAGATTTTHVPQRQPPAPFTIPTRRLHCFCLEVQALCHIETRKVGNRYLFAPKMDKLEIIDMQPEAMENSIECYLAQVIRLGLLPRIRIALEKIVFDQLQIVNIAVKPASGVTNNPAIEDDELKVFIDMEVA
;
A
#
# COMPACT_ATOMS: atom_id res chain seq x y z
N MET A 1 39.69 -17.04 -4.11
CA MET A 1 39.74 -15.95 -3.13
C MET A 1 38.66 -16.25 -2.13
N ALA A 2 39.00 -16.33 -0.84
CA ALA A 2 38.01 -16.59 0.18
C ALA A 2 37.14 -15.34 0.30
N PHE A 3 35.82 -15.51 0.42
CA PHE A 3 34.86 -14.41 0.50
C PHE A 3 35.10 -13.43 1.69
N THR A 4 36.06 -13.76 2.56
CA THR A 4 36.49 -13.01 3.76
C THR A 4 37.92 -12.46 3.64
N ASP A 5 38.53 -12.44 2.46
CA ASP A 5 39.91 -11.92 2.28
C ASP A 5 40.04 -10.43 2.66
N HIS A 6 38.91 -9.71 2.73
CA HIS A 6 38.82 -8.27 3.04
C HIS A 6 37.77 -7.92 4.10
N CYS A 7 37.22 -8.90 4.83
CA CYS A 7 36.23 -8.68 5.88
C CYS A 7 36.17 -9.86 6.87
N ASP A 8 35.64 -9.63 8.07
CA ASP A 8 35.46 -10.69 9.07
C ASP A 8 34.18 -11.51 8.86
N LEU A 9 33.14 -10.89 8.28
CA LEU A 9 31.88 -11.54 7.96
C LEU A 9 31.38 -11.11 6.57
N TYR A 10 31.00 -12.11 5.78
CA TYR A 10 30.39 -11.95 4.46
C TYR A 10 28.97 -12.51 4.46
N GLY A 11 28.03 -11.74 3.94
CA GLY A 11 26.67 -12.18 3.69
C GLY A 11 26.21 -11.77 2.30
N ALA A 12 25.53 -12.66 1.59
CA ALA A 12 24.94 -12.37 0.30
C ALA A 12 23.51 -12.90 0.24
N VAL A 13 22.64 -12.15 -0.43
CA VAL A 13 21.27 -12.56 -0.71
C VAL A 13 21.02 -12.45 -2.20
N ASN A 14 20.67 -13.58 -2.82
CA ASN A 14 20.34 -13.64 -4.24
C ASN A 14 18.91 -13.14 -4.50
N GLU A 15 18.71 -12.44 -5.62
CA GLU A 15 17.40 -11.90 -6.04
C GLU A 15 16.30 -12.96 -6.09
N ALA A 16 16.60 -14.18 -6.57
CA ALA A 16 15.64 -15.26 -6.67
C ALA A 16 15.17 -15.69 -5.27
N GLY A 17 16.06 -15.65 -4.29
CA GLY A 17 15.73 -15.88 -2.89
C GLY A 17 14.79 -14.80 -2.34
N ILE A 18 15.05 -13.53 -2.63
CA ILE A 18 14.19 -12.41 -2.20
C ILE A 18 12.79 -12.56 -2.83
N ASN A 19 12.73 -12.76 -4.15
CA ASN A 19 11.49 -12.94 -4.89
C ASN A 19 10.69 -14.14 -4.38
N GLN A 20 11.36 -15.25 -4.06
CA GLN A 20 10.70 -16.43 -3.48
C GLN A 20 10.13 -16.14 -2.09
N VAL A 21 10.85 -15.41 -1.23
CA VAL A 21 10.36 -15.02 0.10
C VAL A 21 9.14 -14.10 -0.01
N VAL A 22 9.17 -13.12 -0.90
CA VAL A 22 8.03 -12.22 -1.15
C VAL A 22 6.81 -13.03 -1.61
N LYS A 23 6.97 -13.89 -2.61
CA LYS A 23 5.91 -14.78 -3.09
C LYS A 23 5.36 -15.66 -1.96
N HIS A 24 6.24 -16.25 -1.15
CA HIS A 24 5.83 -17.09 -0.05
C HIS A 24 5.04 -16.33 1.03
N LEU A 25 5.46 -15.10 1.35
CA LEU A 25 4.75 -14.23 2.28
C LEU A 25 3.34 -13.88 1.76
N MET A 26 3.22 -13.55 0.47
CA MET A 26 1.92 -13.28 -0.17
C MET A 26 0.99 -14.49 -0.11
N GLN A 27 1.52 -15.70 -0.31
CA GLN A 27 0.74 -16.94 -0.22
C GLN A 27 0.37 -17.35 1.22
N LEU A 28 1.21 -17.05 2.21
CA LEU A 28 0.95 -17.40 3.61
C LEU A 28 0.10 -16.36 4.37
N ARG A 29 0.17 -15.09 3.96
CA ARG A 29 -0.54 -13.96 4.59
C ARG A 29 -1.25 -13.08 3.54
N PRO A 30 -2.13 -13.67 2.71
CA PRO A 30 -2.80 -12.95 1.63
C PRO A 30 -3.58 -11.70 2.08
N SER A 31 -4.14 -11.67 3.30
CA SER A 31 -4.84 -10.49 3.81
C SER A 31 -3.97 -9.23 3.93
N LEU A 32 -2.64 -9.36 3.99
CA LEU A 32 -1.74 -8.19 4.01
C LEU A 32 -1.67 -7.47 2.66
N PHE A 33 -2.11 -8.14 1.60
CA PHE A 33 -1.97 -7.71 0.21
C PHE A 33 -3.31 -7.53 -0.50
N ASN A 34 -4.39 -8.08 0.06
CA ASN A 34 -5.73 -8.05 -0.51
C ASN A 34 -6.68 -7.34 0.46
N TYR A 35 -7.33 -6.30 -0.04
CA TYR A 35 -8.23 -5.43 0.70
C TYR A 35 -9.56 -5.35 -0.05
N GLY A 36 -10.66 -5.25 0.69
CA GLY A 36 -11.96 -5.06 0.07
C GLY A 36 -13.06 -4.94 1.11
N THR A 37 -14.26 -4.60 0.66
CA THR A 37 -15.39 -4.49 1.58
C THR A 37 -15.86 -5.85 2.07
N GLU A 38 -16.63 -5.87 3.16
CA GLU A 38 -17.23 -7.09 3.70
C GLU A 38 -18.08 -7.82 2.65
N PHE A 39 -18.76 -7.07 1.77
CA PHE A 39 -19.49 -7.65 0.64
C PHE A 39 -18.57 -8.44 -0.29
N ILE A 40 -17.38 -7.93 -0.61
CA ILE A 40 -16.40 -8.63 -1.45
C ILE A 40 -15.78 -9.81 -0.71
N ALA A 41 -15.53 -9.69 0.58
CA ALA A 41 -15.02 -10.80 1.41
C ALA A 41 -15.97 -12.01 1.38
N ASN A 42 -17.28 -11.75 1.34
CA ASN A 42 -18.33 -12.78 1.27
C ASN A 42 -18.62 -13.27 -0.17
N ASN A 43 -18.13 -12.57 -1.18
CA ASN A 43 -18.35 -12.85 -2.61
C ASN A 43 -17.00 -12.78 -3.37
N PRO A 44 -16.04 -13.69 -3.07
CA PRO A 44 -14.68 -13.63 -3.59
C PRO A 44 -14.57 -13.77 -5.11
N GLU A 45 -15.62 -14.27 -5.78
CA GLU A 45 -15.73 -14.30 -7.24
C GLU A 45 -15.76 -12.91 -7.89
N LEU A 46 -16.03 -11.86 -7.11
CA LEU A 46 -16.03 -10.48 -7.56
C LEU A 46 -14.64 -9.84 -7.56
N LEU A 47 -13.63 -10.50 -6.99
CA LEU A 47 -12.25 -10.01 -6.95
C LEU A 47 -11.68 -9.82 -8.35
N CYS A 48 -10.85 -8.79 -8.52
CA CYS A 48 -10.23 -8.49 -9.80
C CYS A 48 -9.13 -9.50 -10.19
N HIS A 49 -8.52 -10.13 -9.19
CA HIS A 49 -7.56 -11.20 -9.40
C HIS A 49 -7.82 -12.34 -8.41
N PRO A 50 -7.77 -13.61 -8.84
CA PRO A 50 -7.85 -14.74 -7.92
C PRO A 50 -6.71 -14.71 -6.91
N ILE A 51 -7.01 -15.02 -5.64
CA ILE A 51 -6.02 -15.05 -4.57
C ILE A 51 -5.39 -16.44 -4.51
N GLU A 52 -4.11 -16.54 -4.87
CA GLU A 52 -3.32 -17.75 -4.70
C GLU A 52 -2.81 -17.85 -3.25
N ALA A 53 -3.56 -18.51 -2.38
CA ALA A 53 -3.15 -18.76 -1.00
C ALA A 53 -2.59 -20.17 -0.81
N ASN A 54 -1.65 -20.32 0.12
CA ASN A 54 -1.18 -21.64 0.54
C ASN A 54 -2.35 -22.43 1.17
N PRO A 55 -2.49 -23.75 0.91
CA PRO A 55 -3.58 -24.57 1.47
C PRO A 55 -3.74 -24.47 3.00
N LEU A 56 -2.64 -24.21 3.72
CA LEU A 56 -2.67 -24.04 5.17
C LEU A 56 -3.47 -22.81 5.61
N VAL A 57 -3.56 -21.76 4.80
CA VAL A 57 -4.35 -20.56 5.07
C VAL A 57 -5.82 -20.94 5.20
N TYR A 58 -6.36 -21.69 4.23
CA TYR A 58 -7.74 -22.19 4.27
C TYR A 58 -7.96 -23.18 5.42
N SER A 59 -7.04 -24.12 5.63
CA SER A 59 -7.18 -25.14 6.69
C SER A 59 -7.22 -24.55 8.10
N ARG A 60 -6.60 -23.38 8.30
CA ARG A 60 -6.54 -22.67 9.58
C ARG A 60 -7.56 -21.54 9.69
N ASN A 61 -8.43 -21.38 8.69
CA ASN A 61 -9.39 -20.28 8.60
C ASN A 61 -8.72 -18.90 8.76
N ASN A 62 -7.51 -18.74 8.22
CA ASN A 62 -6.84 -17.46 8.21
C ASN A 62 -7.51 -16.54 7.16
N PRO A 63 -7.61 -15.24 7.42
CA PRO A 63 -8.22 -14.31 6.47
C PRO A 63 -7.41 -14.25 5.18
N ILE A 64 -8.12 -14.29 4.04
CA ILE A 64 -7.53 -14.06 2.71
C ILE A 64 -7.59 -12.61 2.26
N LEU A 65 -8.41 -11.80 2.94
CA LEU A 65 -8.68 -10.42 2.63
C LEU A 65 -8.78 -9.61 3.93
N THR A 66 -8.21 -8.41 3.95
CA THR A 66 -8.49 -7.41 4.99
C THR A 66 -9.78 -6.70 4.64
N VAL A 67 -10.72 -6.70 5.58
CA VAL A 67 -12.03 -6.06 5.40
C VAL A 67 -11.93 -4.58 5.70
N GLU A 68 -12.22 -3.76 4.70
CA GLU A 68 -12.23 -2.30 4.77
C GLU A 68 -13.66 -1.74 4.70
N LYS A 69 -13.82 -0.49 5.15
CA LYS A 69 -15.09 0.21 5.04
C LYS A 69 -15.41 0.53 3.58
N PRO A 70 -16.68 0.43 3.14
CA PRO A 70 -17.10 0.87 1.81
C PRO A 70 -16.70 2.31 1.48
N LEU A 71 -16.50 2.58 0.18
CA LEU A 71 -16.07 3.89 -0.31
C LEU A 71 -17.25 4.86 -0.34
N PRO A 72 -17.23 5.98 0.40
CA PRO A 72 -18.35 6.93 0.40
C PRO A 72 -18.47 7.67 -0.93
N VAL A 73 -19.70 7.80 -1.42
CA VAL A 73 -20.02 8.66 -2.57
C VAL A 73 -19.96 10.11 -2.11
N LEU A 74 -19.04 10.88 -2.68
CA LEU A 74 -18.86 12.29 -2.37
C LEU A 74 -20.16 13.08 -2.63
N GLY A 75 -20.46 14.03 -1.74
CA GLY A 75 -21.70 14.81 -1.81
C GLY A 75 -22.91 14.17 -1.10
N THR A 76 -22.81 12.92 -0.64
CA THR A 76 -23.90 12.21 0.06
C THR A 76 -23.76 12.23 1.59
N ASN A 77 -22.77 12.94 2.13
CA ASN A 77 -22.45 12.98 3.56
C ASN A 77 -22.29 11.58 4.20
N GLY A 78 -21.78 10.61 3.42
CA GLY A 78 -21.57 9.23 3.87
C GLY A 78 -22.83 8.36 3.86
N LEU A 79 -23.97 8.87 3.39
CA LEU A 79 -25.21 8.12 3.29
C LEU A 79 -25.13 7.00 2.25
N ILE A 80 -24.37 7.19 1.17
CA ILE A 80 -24.26 6.24 0.08
C ILE A 80 -22.81 5.82 -0.07
N ASN A 81 -22.59 4.51 -0.17
CA ASN A 81 -21.26 3.94 -0.31
C ASN A 81 -21.19 2.90 -1.44
N LEU A 82 -19.97 2.65 -1.92
CA LEU A 82 -19.66 1.71 -2.99
C LEU A 82 -18.76 0.58 -2.48
N ASN A 83 -19.00 -0.62 -3.01
CA ASN A 83 -18.12 -1.76 -2.80
C ASN A 83 -16.87 -1.65 -3.69
N TYR A 84 -15.71 -2.07 -3.17
CA TYR A 84 -14.46 -2.07 -3.91
C TYR A 84 -13.53 -3.18 -3.43
N CYS A 85 -12.49 -3.45 -4.22
CA CYS A 85 -11.32 -4.21 -3.80
C CYS A 85 -10.03 -3.55 -4.28
N LEU A 86 -8.94 -3.82 -3.57
CA LEU A 86 -7.58 -3.45 -3.93
C LEU A 86 -6.66 -4.63 -3.60
N GLN A 87 -5.88 -5.09 -4.57
CA GLN A 87 -5.08 -6.30 -4.48
C GLN A 87 -3.67 -6.01 -4.99
N LEU A 88 -2.64 -6.18 -4.15
CA LEU A 88 -1.26 -6.31 -4.63
C LEU A 88 -1.07 -7.75 -5.11
N VAL A 89 -0.93 -7.91 -6.42
CA VAL A 89 -0.95 -9.21 -7.11
C VAL A 89 0.46 -9.76 -7.33
N ASP A 90 1.42 -8.88 -7.59
CA ASP A 90 2.82 -9.26 -7.80
C ASP A 90 3.76 -8.21 -7.23
N ALA A 91 4.93 -8.65 -6.75
CA ALA A 91 6.00 -7.79 -6.26
C ALA A 91 7.34 -8.50 -6.43
N LYS A 92 8.26 -7.86 -7.16
CA LYS A 92 9.55 -8.43 -7.57
C LYS A 92 10.67 -7.43 -7.44
N ILE A 93 11.89 -7.96 -7.30
CA ILE A 93 13.15 -7.25 -7.39
C ILE A 93 14.00 -7.85 -8.51
N ASP A 94 14.73 -7.01 -9.23
CA ASP A 94 15.71 -7.40 -10.25
C ASP A 94 16.99 -6.59 -10.01
N PHE A 95 18.12 -7.28 -9.90
CA PHE A 95 19.44 -6.68 -9.73
C PHE A 95 20.11 -6.41 -11.08
N GLN A 96 21.36 -5.92 -11.04
CA GLN A 96 22.06 -5.49 -12.25
C GLN A 96 22.40 -6.66 -13.19
N ARG A 97 21.46 -7.00 -14.08
CA ARG A 97 21.56 -7.80 -15.32
C ARG A 97 20.23 -7.85 -16.10
N ASN A 98 19.12 -7.40 -15.49
CA ASN A 98 17.80 -7.26 -16.09
C ASN A 98 17.29 -8.55 -16.75
N ASN A 99 17.14 -9.57 -15.92
CA ASN A 99 16.85 -10.95 -16.31
C ASN A 99 15.47 -11.44 -15.79
N VAL A 100 14.81 -10.68 -14.91
CA VAL A 100 13.54 -11.06 -14.25
C VAL A 100 12.40 -10.10 -14.61
N ILE A 101 12.65 -8.81 -14.74
CA ILE A 101 11.66 -7.77 -14.97
C ILE A 101 11.83 -7.18 -16.39
N GLU A 102 10.73 -7.04 -17.13
CA GLU A 102 10.72 -6.24 -18.35
C GLU A 102 10.62 -4.76 -17.95
N LEU A 103 11.62 -3.95 -18.29
CA LEU A 103 11.68 -2.57 -17.86
C LEU A 103 10.67 -1.69 -18.61
N ALA A 104 10.09 -0.74 -17.89
CA ALA A 104 9.26 0.31 -18.47
C ALA A 104 10.07 1.14 -19.49
N PRO A 105 9.44 1.68 -20.55
CA PRO A 105 10.14 2.44 -21.60
C PRO A 105 11.02 3.59 -21.07
N GLU A 106 10.62 4.18 -19.95
CA GLU A 106 11.26 5.29 -19.29
C GLU A 106 12.44 4.85 -18.40
N ILE A 107 12.56 3.57 -18.07
CA ILE A 107 13.69 2.94 -17.38
C ILE A 107 14.48 2.11 -18.41
N GLN A 108 15.47 2.73 -19.05
CA GLN A 108 16.18 2.10 -20.18
C GLN A 108 17.08 0.94 -19.77
N ASP A 109 17.73 1.05 -18.61
CA ASP A 109 18.64 0.04 -18.05
C ASP A 109 18.68 0.11 -16.52
N ILE A 110 19.30 -0.92 -15.91
CA ILE A 110 19.63 -0.95 -14.48
C ILE A 110 21.13 -0.63 -14.35
N PRO A 111 21.53 0.59 -13.94
CA PRO A 111 22.93 0.96 -13.84
C PRO A 111 23.67 0.13 -12.76
N ALA A 112 25.00 0.24 -12.76
CA ALA A 112 25.80 -0.39 -11.71
C ALA A 112 25.39 0.08 -10.31
N GLN A 113 25.34 -0.86 -9.36
CA GLN A 113 24.90 -0.61 -7.97
C GLN A 113 23.42 -0.18 -7.83
N HIS A 114 22.59 -0.44 -8.84
CA HIS A 114 21.16 -0.20 -8.79
C HIS A 114 20.36 -1.49 -8.89
N PHE A 115 19.08 -1.38 -8.57
CA PHE A 115 18.10 -2.45 -8.65
C PHE A 115 16.73 -1.88 -8.97
N VAL A 116 15.86 -2.69 -9.57
CA VAL A 116 14.48 -2.31 -9.87
C VAL A 116 13.54 -3.10 -8.98
N LEU A 117 12.54 -2.40 -8.44
CA LEU A 117 11.38 -3.01 -7.81
C LEU A 117 10.20 -2.91 -8.79
N SER A 118 9.54 -4.01 -9.12
CA SER A 118 8.26 -4.00 -9.82
C SER A 118 7.15 -4.43 -8.87
N ALA A 119 6.01 -3.75 -8.93
CA ALA A 119 4.81 -4.09 -8.18
C ALA A 119 3.58 -3.95 -9.08
N LYS A 120 2.73 -4.98 -9.09
CA LYS A 120 1.46 -4.97 -9.82
C LYS A 120 0.30 -4.97 -8.85
N ALA A 121 -0.56 -3.96 -8.93
CA ALA A 121 -1.76 -3.83 -8.14
C ALA A 121 -3.01 -3.80 -9.02
N CYS A 122 -4.03 -4.56 -8.65
CA CYS A 122 -5.34 -4.53 -9.31
C CYS A 122 -6.38 -3.94 -8.36
N ALA A 123 -7.25 -3.08 -8.89
CA ALA A 123 -8.31 -2.45 -8.13
C ALA A 123 -9.63 -2.59 -8.89
N GLY A 124 -10.72 -2.66 -8.14
CA GLY A 124 -12.06 -2.81 -8.69
C GLY A 124 -13.07 -1.96 -7.93
N LEU A 125 -13.94 -1.27 -8.66
CA LEU A 125 -15.03 -0.48 -8.09
C LEU A 125 -16.39 -1.01 -8.55
N GLY A 126 -17.30 -1.21 -7.60
CA GLY A 126 -18.65 -1.70 -7.84
C GLY A 126 -19.58 -0.57 -8.25
N CYS A 127 -19.37 -0.02 -9.45
CA CYS A 127 -20.27 1.00 -9.99
C CYS A 127 -21.65 0.39 -10.28
N PRO A 128 -22.75 1.02 -9.85
CA PRO A 128 -24.10 0.55 -10.16
C PRO A 128 -24.40 0.56 -11.65
N GLU A 129 -25.25 -0.37 -12.08
CA GLU A 129 -25.87 -0.32 -13.40
C GLU A 129 -26.77 0.92 -13.52
N GLU A 130 -26.89 1.50 -14.72
CA GLU A 130 -27.64 2.75 -14.93
C GLU A 130 -29.09 2.69 -14.39
N GLU A 131 -29.74 1.54 -14.48
CA GLU A 131 -31.11 1.37 -13.97
C GLU A 131 -31.18 1.57 -12.45
N ILE A 132 -30.23 1.00 -11.71
CA ILE A 132 -30.11 1.17 -10.26
C ILE A 132 -29.78 2.63 -9.93
N THR A 133 -28.88 3.24 -10.68
CA THR A 133 -28.54 4.67 -10.52
C THR A 133 -29.77 5.55 -10.67
N ARG A 134 -30.57 5.38 -11.74
CA ARG A 134 -31.80 6.15 -11.97
C ARG A 134 -32.85 5.92 -10.87
N PHE A 135 -32.95 4.69 -10.35
CA PHE A 135 -33.82 4.40 -9.23
C PHE A 135 -33.37 5.13 -7.96
N LEU A 136 -32.06 5.08 -7.66
CA LEU A 136 -31.48 5.76 -6.51
C LEU A 136 -31.63 7.27 -6.62
N GLU A 137 -31.38 7.87 -7.78
CA GLU A 137 -31.59 9.31 -8.02
C GLU A 137 -33.01 9.74 -7.64
N ARG A 138 -34.04 9.03 -8.12
CA ARG A 138 -35.45 9.34 -7.78
C ARG A 138 -35.74 9.16 -6.29
N ALA A 139 -35.19 8.10 -5.68
CA ALA A 139 -35.36 7.85 -4.25
C ALA A 139 -34.68 8.94 -3.41
N ILE A 140 -33.49 9.37 -3.82
CA ILE A 140 -32.69 10.41 -3.17
C ILE A 140 -33.36 11.77 -3.30
N GLU A 141 -33.90 12.15 -4.46
CA GLU A 141 -34.69 13.38 -4.63
C GLU A 141 -35.85 13.42 -3.62
N THR A 142 -36.58 12.30 -3.49
CA THR A 142 -37.68 12.17 -2.53
C THR A 142 -37.20 12.32 -1.07
N ILE A 143 -36.00 11.82 -0.75
CA ILE A 143 -35.43 11.89 0.61
C ILE A 143 -34.83 13.28 0.90
N TYR A 144 -34.13 13.90 -0.06
CA TYR A 144 -33.55 15.23 0.10
C TYR A 144 -34.62 16.29 0.30
N ASP A 145 -35.76 16.21 -0.41
CA ASP A 145 -36.89 17.12 -0.16
C ASP A 145 -37.39 17.03 1.29
N ILE A 146 -37.40 15.83 1.87
CA ILE A 146 -37.82 15.60 3.26
C ILE A 146 -36.76 16.13 4.25
N ILE A 147 -35.47 15.97 3.95
CA ILE A 147 -34.36 16.41 4.83
C ILE A 147 -34.16 17.93 4.77
N LEU A 148 -34.19 18.54 3.58
CA LEU A 148 -34.03 19.99 3.40
C LEU A 148 -35.22 20.79 3.98
N LEU A 149 -36.43 20.22 3.99
CA LEU A 149 -37.58 20.84 4.65
C LEU A 149 -37.36 20.96 6.17
N ASP A 150 -36.70 20.00 6.81
CA ASP A 150 -36.43 20.05 8.27
C ASP A 150 -35.40 21.15 8.63
N ASP A 151 -34.36 21.38 7.80
CA ASP A 151 -33.38 22.46 8.02
C ASP A 151 -33.98 23.86 7.79
N VAL A 152 -34.84 24.04 6.78
CA VAL A 152 -35.47 25.33 6.49
C VAL A 152 -36.55 25.68 7.54
N VAL A 153 -37.29 24.69 8.04
CA VAL A 153 -38.32 24.91 9.08
C VAL A 153 -37.67 25.13 10.46
N GLY A 154 -36.53 24.49 10.73
CA GLY A 154 -35.75 24.68 11.96
C GLY A 154 -35.25 26.13 12.16
N ASP A 155 -34.80 26.77 11.09
CA ASP A 155 -34.36 28.18 11.13
C ASP A 155 -35.53 29.18 11.12
N ALA A 156 -36.62 28.89 10.42
CA ALA A 156 -37.80 29.76 10.39
C ALA A 156 -38.54 29.85 11.74
N LEU A 157 -38.42 28.83 12.60
CA LEU A 157 -39.03 28.81 13.93
C LEU A 157 -38.13 29.36 15.06
N ASN A 158 -36.82 29.49 14.83
CA ASN A 158 -35.89 30.06 15.82
C ASN A 158 -35.72 31.59 15.73
N GLY A 159 -36.41 32.25 14.79
CA GLY A 159 -36.38 33.70 14.59
C GLY A 159 -37.28 34.54 15.52
N LYS A 160 -37.92 33.96 16.55
CA LYS A 160 -38.69 34.74 17.55
C LYS A 160 -38.14 34.52 18.96
N GLN A 161 -37.59 35.60 19.52
CA GLN A 161 -37.25 35.72 20.95
C GLN A 161 -38.40 35.21 21.84
N PRO A 162 -38.13 34.33 22.82
CA PRO A 162 -39.14 33.99 23.80
C PRO A 162 -39.23 35.10 24.84
N ALA A 163 -40.40 35.73 24.92
CA ALA A 163 -40.84 36.39 26.13
C ALA A 163 -40.98 35.31 27.23
N ALA A 164 -40.54 35.66 28.44
CA ALA A 164 -40.44 34.78 29.58
C ALA A 164 -41.78 34.08 29.94
N GLY A 165 -41.70 32.77 30.18
CA GLY A 165 -42.67 32.03 30.98
C GLY A 165 -43.65 31.15 30.20
N ALA A 166 -43.22 29.96 29.80
CA ALA A 166 -44.06 28.76 29.71
C ALA A 166 -43.18 27.51 29.51
N THR A 167 -43.00 26.74 30.57
CA THR A 167 -42.38 25.41 30.54
C THR A 167 -43.32 24.43 29.86
N THR A 168 -43.12 24.19 28.57
CA THR A 168 -43.70 23.02 27.89
C THR A 168 -42.57 22.33 27.13
N THR A 169 -42.02 21.27 27.70
CA THR A 169 -41.04 20.39 27.05
C THR A 169 -41.76 19.55 26.00
N THR A 170 -42.02 20.12 24.82
CA THR A 170 -42.30 19.34 23.62
C THR A 170 -41.00 18.68 23.18
N HIS A 171 -40.85 17.40 23.50
CA HIS A 171 -39.79 16.54 23.01
C HIS A 171 -40.03 16.33 21.50
N VAL A 172 -39.38 17.15 20.66
CA VAL A 172 -39.29 16.86 19.22
C VAL A 172 -38.51 15.55 19.11
N PRO A 173 -39.08 14.46 18.55
CA PRO A 173 -38.32 13.24 18.35
C PRO A 173 -37.14 13.59 17.45
N GLN A 174 -35.92 13.45 17.95
CA GLN A 174 -34.74 13.55 17.11
C GLN A 174 -34.84 12.45 16.05
N ARG A 175 -35.18 12.85 14.82
CA ARG A 175 -35.20 11.95 13.66
C ARG A 175 -33.77 11.48 13.46
N GLN A 176 -33.50 10.22 13.76
CA GLN A 176 -32.17 9.66 13.54
C GLN A 176 -31.84 9.80 12.05
N PRO A 177 -30.63 10.29 11.70
CA PRO A 177 -30.22 10.36 10.31
C PRO A 177 -30.32 8.95 9.69
N PRO A 178 -30.75 8.85 8.42
CA PRO A 178 -30.89 7.57 7.76
C PRO A 178 -29.56 6.81 7.79
N ALA A 179 -29.65 5.49 8.05
CA ALA A 179 -28.47 4.66 8.12
C ALA A 179 -27.75 4.64 6.75
N PRO A 180 -26.41 4.70 6.73
CA PRO A 180 -25.63 4.54 5.51
C PRO A 180 -26.01 3.26 4.76
N PHE A 181 -26.21 3.40 3.46
CA PHE A 181 -26.49 2.31 2.54
C PHE A 181 -25.29 2.08 1.63
N THR A 182 -24.95 0.83 1.39
CA THR A 182 -23.92 0.46 0.41
C THR A 182 -24.60 -0.17 -0.79
N ILE A 183 -24.33 0.35 -1.98
CA ILE A 183 -24.96 -0.12 -3.20
C ILE A 183 -24.45 -1.53 -3.52
N PRO A 184 -25.35 -2.54 -3.61
CA PRO A 184 -24.96 -3.88 -4.03
C PRO A 184 -24.37 -3.86 -5.44
N THR A 185 -23.34 -4.67 -5.67
CA THR A 185 -22.75 -4.81 -7.01
C THR A 185 -22.80 -6.26 -7.48
N ARG A 186 -22.96 -6.44 -8.79
CA ARG A 186 -22.87 -7.75 -9.45
C ARG A 186 -21.50 -8.00 -10.07
N ARG A 187 -20.70 -6.95 -10.25
CA ARG A 187 -19.35 -7.01 -10.84
C ARG A 187 -18.52 -5.81 -10.42
N LEU A 188 -17.21 -6.00 -10.31
CA LEU A 188 -16.30 -4.87 -10.17
C LEU A 188 -15.78 -4.44 -11.53
N HIS A 189 -15.66 -3.12 -11.72
CA HIS A 189 -14.92 -2.56 -12.84
C HIS A 189 -13.44 -2.60 -12.50
N CYS A 190 -12.79 -3.66 -12.94
CA CYS A 190 -11.41 -3.97 -12.61
C CYS A 190 -10.40 -3.35 -13.58
N PHE A 191 -9.30 -2.88 -13.03
CA PHE A 191 -8.10 -2.49 -13.77
C PHE A 191 -6.86 -2.88 -12.96
N CYS A 192 -5.71 -2.97 -13.62
CA CYS A 192 -4.43 -3.22 -12.96
C CYS A 192 -3.44 -2.14 -13.38
N LEU A 193 -2.61 -1.74 -12.43
CA LEU A 193 -1.49 -0.84 -12.62
C LEU A 193 -0.22 -1.59 -12.24
N GLU A 194 0.82 -1.38 -13.03
CA GLU A 194 2.16 -1.85 -12.72
C GLU A 194 3.06 -0.64 -12.47
N VAL A 195 3.87 -0.72 -11.43
CA VAL A 195 4.74 0.37 -11.00
C VAL A 195 6.15 -0.18 -10.88
N GLN A 196 7.11 0.55 -11.45
CA GLN A 196 8.52 0.22 -11.36
C GLN A 196 9.29 1.33 -10.65
N ALA A 197 10.22 0.96 -9.77
CA ALA A 197 11.05 1.90 -9.04
C ALA A 197 12.53 1.53 -9.20
N LEU A 198 13.31 2.42 -9.82
CA LEU A 198 14.77 2.31 -9.87
C LEU A 198 15.36 2.83 -8.56
N CYS A 199 16.17 2.00 -7.92
CA CYS A 199 16.68 2.22 -6.58
C CYS A 199 18.18 1.90 -6.48
N HIS A 200 18.84 2.46 -5.47
CA HIS A 200 20.20 2.10 -5.06
C HIS A 200 20.33 2.11 -3.53
N ILE A 201 21.48 1.68 -3.01
CA ILE A 201 21.76 1.70 -1.57
C ILE A 201 22.97 2.57 -1.28
N GLU A 202 22.81 3.53 -0.36
CA GLU A 202 23.91 4.32 0.17
C GLU A 202 24.30 3.84 1.58
N THR A 203 25.60 3.84 1.88
CA THR A 203 26.09 3.66 3.25
C THR A 203 26.30 5.01 3.92
N ARG A 204 25.64 5.23 5.06
CA ARG A 204 25.76 6.45 5.85
C ARG A 204 26.24 6.15 7.25
N LYS A 205 27.11 7.02 7.78
CA LYS A 205 27.49 7.01 9.20
C LYS A 205 26.66 8.04 9.96
N VAL A 206 25.94 7.60 11.00
CA VAL A 206 25.17 8.47 11.89
C VAL A 206 25.64 8.23 13.32
N GLY A 207 26.36 9.20 13.88
CA GLY A 207 27.08 9.02 15.14
C GLY A 207 28.12 7.90 15.00
N ASN A 208 28.01 6.88 15.85
CA ASN A 208 28.89 5.71 15.82
C ASN A 208 28.30 4.49 15.09
N ARG A 209 27.17 4.65 14.38
CA ARG A 209 26.50 3.56 13.65
C ARG A 209 26.60 3.75 12.14
N TYR A 210 26.72 2.64 11.43
CA TYR A 210 26.61 2.58 9.98
C TYR A 210 25.21 2.13 9.59
N LEU A 211 24.68 2.70 8.52
CA LEU A 211 23.31 2.50 8.08
C LEU A 211 23.29 2.33 6.56
N PHE A 212 22.64 1.27 6.10
CA PHE A 212 22.30 1.09 4.70
C PHE A 212 20.97 1.78 4.41
N ALA A 213 21.04 2.81 3.59
CA ALA A 213 19.93 3.68 3.26
C ALA A 213 19.51 3.41 1.80
N PRO A 214 18.44 2.63 1.57
CA PRO A 214 17.88 2.51 0.24
C PRO A 214 17.36 3.88 -0.23
N LYS A 215 17.60 4.16 -1.50
CA LYS A 215 17.21 5.37 -2.21
C LYS A 215 16.43 5.00 -3.45
N MET A 216 15.47 5.85 -3.81
CA MET A 216 14.66 5.70 -5.01
C MET A 216 14.97 6.87 -5.94
N ASP A 217 15.52 6.56 -7.09
CA ASP A 217 15.98 7.51 -8.09
C ASP A 217 14.84 7.88 -9.03
N LYS A 218 14.13 6.85 -9.51
CA LYS A 218 13.01 6.99 -10.44
C LYS A 218 11.85 6.09 -10.02
N LEU A 219 10.63 6.54 -10.29
CA LEU A 219 9.38 5.81 -10.17
C LEU A 219 8.63 5.99 -11.48
N GLU A 220 8.07 4.92 -12.01
CA GLU A 220 7.31 4.90 -13.27
C GLU A 220 6.05 4.05 -13.10
N ILE A 221 4.92 4.51 -13.63
CA ILE A 221 3.70 3.71 -13.76
C ILE A 221 3.54 3.28 -15.21
N ILE A 222 3.41 1.98 -15.47
CA ILE A 222 3.34 1.48 -16.83
C ILE A 222 1.96 1.80 -17.45
N ASP A 223 2.00 2.41 -18.64
CA ASP A 223 0.86 2.64 -19.53
C ASP A 223 -0.28 3.49 -18.91
N MET A 224 0.04 4.53 -18.12
CA MET A 224 -0.99 5.42 -17.60
C MET A 224 -1.22 6.63 -18.52
N GLN A 225 -2.50 6.96 -18.76
CA GLN A 225 -2.88 8.15 -19.51
C GLN A 225 -4.09 8.83 -18.86
N PRO A 226 -4.19 10.18 -18.92
CA PRO A 226 -3.26 11.11 -19.57
C PRO A 226 -1.97 11.34 -18.77
N GLU A 227 -0.88 11.73 -19.44
CA GLU A 227 0.46 12.01 -18.85
C GLU A 227 0.41 12.92 -17.60
N ALA A 228 -0.48 13.92 -17.58
CA ALA A 228 -0.63 14.80 -16.40
C ALA A 228 -1.16 14.07 -15.15
N MET A 229 -2.02 13.07 -15.34
CA MET A 229 -2.56 12.26 -14.24
C MET A 229 -1.50 11.29 -13.72
N GLU A 230 -0.78 10.64 -14.64
CA GLU A 230 0.37 9.78 -14.34
C GLU A 230 1.41 10.51 -13.49
N ASN A 231 1.93 11.64 -13.97
CA ASN A 231 2.89 12.47 -13.23
C ASN A 231 2.38 12.86 -11.83
N SER A 232 1.09 13.15 -11.68
CA SER A 232 0.50 13.52 -10.40
C SER A 232 0.47 12.34 -9.42
N ILE A 233 0.10 11.16 -9.91
CA ILE A 233 0.05 9.93 -9.11
C ILE A 233 1.47 9.46 -8.77
N GLU A 234 2.39 9.48 -9.72
CA GLU A 234 3.81 9.18 -9.49
C GLU A 234 4.43 10.11 -8.46
N CYS A 235 4.15 11.41 -8.54
CA CYS A 235 4.64 12.36 -7.54
C CYS A 235 4.13 11.98 -6.13
N TYR A 236 2.83 11.69 -5.99
CA TYR A 236 2.25 11.28 -4.72
C TYR A 236 2.85 9.96 -4.21
N LEU A 237 2.92 8.93 -5.06
CA LEU A 237 3.51 7.63 -4.73
C LEU A 237 4.99 7.77 -4.34
N ALA A 238 5.74 8.59 -5.05
CA ALA A 238 7.14 8.86 -4.74
C ALA A 238 7.28 9.49 -3.34
N GLN A 239 6.38 10.38 -2.92
CA GLN A 239 6.39 10.91 -1.56
C GLN A 239 6.02 9.84 -0.53
N VAL A 240 5.01 9.02 -0.79
CA VAL A 240 4.63 7.91 0.11
C VAL A 240 5.82 6.95 0.30
N ILE A 241 6.52 6.59 -0.77
CA ILE A 241 7.69 5.73 -0.72
C ILE A 241 8.84 6.42 0.03
N ARG A 242 9.22 7.63 -0.36
CA ARG A 242 10.38 8.34 0.20
C ARG A 242 10.20 8.73 1.67
N LEU A 243 9.01 9.18 2.05
CA LEU A 243 8.73 9.72 3.39
C LEU A 243 8.10 8.69 4.33
N GLY A 244 7.38 7.70 3.80
CA GLY A 244 6.70 6.68 4.59
C GLY A 244 7.45 5.35 4.63
N LEU A 245 7.75 4.79 3.45
CA LEU A 245 8.23 3.42 3.33
C LEU A 245 9.75 3.27 3.52
N LEU A 246 10.57 4.02 2.78
CA LEU A 246 12.03 3.91 2.82
C LEU A 246 12.61 4.11 4.25
N PRO A 247 12.10 5.05 5.08
CA PRO A 247 12.56 5.16 6.47
C PRO A 247 12.31 3.89 7.29
N ARG A 248 11.19 3.20 7.06
CA ARG A 248 10.88 1.93 7.75
C ARG A 248 11.76 0.79 7.27
N ILE A 249 12.02 0.71 5.96
CA ILE A 249 12.92 -0.29 5.37
C ILE A 249 14.34 -0.10 5.93
N ARG A 250 14.83 1.13 6.01
CA ARG A 250 16.13 1.44 6.63
C ARG A 250 16.24 0.89 8.05
N ILE A 251 15.20 1.08 8.88
CA ILE A 251 15.18 0.56 10.25
C ILE A 251 15.17 -0.98 10.25
N ALA A 252 14.44 -1.61 9.35
CA ALA A 252 14.41 -3.06 9.24
C ALA A 252 15.77 -3.64 8.80
N LEU A 253 16.43 -3.02 7.82
CA LEU A 253 17.76 -3.40 7.36
C LEU A 253 18.81 -3.26 8.47
N GLU A 254 18.78 -2.17 9.25
CA GLU A 254 19.68 -2.01 10.40
C GLU A 254 19.53 -3.16 11.40
N LYS A 255 18.28 -3.52 11.73
CA LYS A 255 18.00 -4.61 12.68
C LYS A 255 18.46 -5.98 12.17
N ILE A 256 18.27 -6.26 10.89
CA ILE A 256 18.65 -7.54 10.30
C ILE A 256 20.18 -7.67 10.22
N VAL A 257 20.87 -6.61 9.79
CA VAL A 257 22.32 -6.67 9.54
C VAL A 257 23.13 -6.53 10.83
N PHE A 258 22.82 -5.54 11.67
CA PHE A 258 23.70 -5.15 12.77
C PHE A 258 23.20 -5.62 14.15
N ASP A 259 21.88 -5.62 14.40
CA ASP A 259 21.36 -6.01 15.73
C ASP A 259 21.39 -7.54 15.94
N GLN A 260 21.24 -8.35 14.89
CA GLN A 260 21.34 -9.81 15.01
C GLN A 260 22.77 -10.29 15.35
N LEU A 261 23.78 -9.44 15.12
CA LEU A 261 25.20 -9.76 15.33
C LEU A 261 25.75 -9.25 16.66
N GLN A 262 24.92 -8.67 17.54
CA GLN A 262 25.33 -8.24 18.89
C GLN A 262 25.53 -9.43 19.83
N ILE A 263 26.53 -10.25 19.50
CA ILE A 263 27.14 -11.22 20.41
C ILE A 263 28.15 -10.42 21.25
N VAL A 264 28.12 -10.63 22.57
CA VAL A 264 28.78 -9.85 23.64
C VAL A 264 30.10 -9.15 23.22
N ASN A 265 30.14 -7.82 23.35
CA ASN A 265 31.30 -6.90 23.17
C ASN A 265 31.96 -6.85 21.77
N ILE A 266 31.19 -7.04 20.70
CA ILE A 266 31.70 -6.84 19.33
C ILE A 266 31.02 -5.63 18.69
N ALA A 267 31.81 -4.64 18.29
CA ALA A 267 31.39 -3.54 17.43
C ALA A 267 31.46 -4.00 15.97
N VAL A 268 30.44 -3.66 15.19
CA VAL A 268 30.27 -4.14 13.82
C VAL A 268 30.22 -2.95 12.87
N LYS A 269 31.02 -2.96 11.79
CA LYS A 269 31.04 -1.89 10.79
C LYS A 269 31.21 -2.45 9.37
N PRO A 270 30.78 -1.72 8.32
CA PRO A 270 31.06 -2.09 6.94
C PRO A 270 32.58 -2.18 6.70
N ALA A 271 33.00 -3.23 6.01
CA ALA A 271 34.40 -3.47 5.68
C ALA A 271 35.00 -2.32 4.86
N SER A 272 36.11 -1.76 5.33
CA SER A 272 36.74 -0.58 4.71
C SER A 272 37.57 -0.89 3.46
N GLY A 273 37.95 -2.16 3.26
CA GLY A 273 38.70 -2.64 2.10
C GLY A 273 37.87 -2.89 0.84
N VAL A 274 36.54 -2.68 0.89
CA VAL A 274 35.62 -2.95 -0.22
C VAL A 274 35.01 -1.65 -0.73
N THR A 275 35.20 -1.36 -2.02
CA THR A 275 34.77 -0.09 -2.65
C THR A 275 33.26 0.11 -2.63
N ASN A 276 32.49 -0.94 -2.92
CA ASN A 276 31.02 -0.92 -2.90
C ASN A 276 30.56 -1.79 -1.73
N ASN A 277 30.00 -1.18 -0.69
CA ASN A 277 29.51 -1.92 0.46
C ASN A 277 28.24 -1.23 1.01
N PRO A 278 27.04 -1.81 0.81
CA PRO A 278 26.81 -3.10 0.15
C PRO A 278 27.10 -3.06 -1.36
N ALA A 279 27.47 -4.19 -1.94
CA ALA A 279 27.65 -4.35 -3.38
C ALA A 279 26.41 -5.02 -3.99
N ILE A 280 25.89 -4.45 -5.08
CA ILE A 280 24.87 -5.10 -5.92
C ILE A 280 25.55 -5.56 -7.21
N GLU A 281 25.72 -6.86 -7.37
CA GLU A 281 26.39 -7.49 -8.51
C GLU A 281 26.09 -9.00 -8.52
N ASP A 282 26.21 -9.63 -9.71
CA ASP A 282 25.96 -11.07 -9.88
C ASP A 282 24.61 -11.56 -9.35
N ASP A 283 23.56 -10.76 -9.53
CA ASP A 283 22.20 -11.08 -9.05
C ASP A 283 22.13 -11.24 -7.52
N GLU A 284 23.09 -10.62 -6.79
CA GLU A 284 23.20 -10.66 -5.34
C GLU A 284 23.36 -9.26 -4.71
N LEU A 285 22.76 -9.10 -3.53
CA LEU A 285 23.09 -8.04 -2.60
C LEU A 285 24.11 -8.58 -1.60
N LYS A 286 25.35 -8.10 -1.69
CA LYS A 286 26.50 -8.54 -0.89
C LYS A 286 26.83 -7.50 0.18
N VAL A 287 27.02 -7.95 1.42
CA VAL A 287 27.37 -7.12 2.57
C VAL A 287 28.67 -7.66 3.17
N PHE A 288 29.63 -6.77 3.39
CA PHE A 288 30.95 -7.09 3.93
C PHE A 288 31.12 -6.37 5.27
N ILE A 289 31.51 -7.09 6.30
CA ILE A 289 31.47 -6.58 7.68
C ILE A 289 32.81 -6.84 8.38
N ASP A 290 33.37 -5.80 8.99
CA ASP A 290 34.47 -5.88 9.94
C ASP A 290 33.93 -5.92 11.37
N MET A 291 34.53 -6.77 12.20
CA MET A 291 34.22 -6.96 13.60
C MET A 291 35.37 -6.43 14.46
N GLU A 292 35.08 -5.51 15.37
CA GLU A 292 36.05 -4.95 16.31
C GLU A 292 35.66 -5.35 17.74
N VAL A 293 36.63 -5.76 18.55
CA VAL A 293 36.40 -5.95 19.99
C VAL A 293 36.19 -4.58 20.63
N ALA A 294 35.04 -4.40 21.28
CA ALA A 294 34.66 -3.17 21.97
C ALA A 294 35.35 -3.02 23.33
#